data_AF-A0A1N7S0H5-F1
#
_entry.id   AF-A0A1N7S0H5-F1
#
_cell.length_a   1.000
_cell.length_b   1.000
_cell.length_c   1.000
_cell.angle_alpha   90.00
_cell.angle_beta   90.00
_cell.angle_gamma   90.00
#
_symmetry.space_group_name_H-M   'P 1'
#
loop_
_entity.id
_entity.type
_entity.pdbx_description
1 polymer ?
#
loop_
_entity_poly.entity_id
_entity_poly.type
_entity_poly.pdbx_seq_one_letter_code
_entity_poly.pdbx_strand_id
1 'polypeptide(L)'
;MAKIRKATAAGKPPLRVVRDRKEQVKREKVVRDTFTMPRTDNEKIGVLKQRCLDAGVVVKKSELVRAGLLLLESEPTKRLLAAVTAVEPVKTGRPPKSK
;
A
#
# COMPACT_ATOMS: atom_id res chain seq x y z
N MET A 1 17.51 52.27 -33.35
CA MET A 1 17.90 52.69 -31.98
C MET A 1 16.64 53.03 -31.18
N ALA A 2 16.66 52.77 -29.87
CA ALA A 2 15.80 53.33 -28.82
C ALA A 2 14.31 52.91 -28.68
N LYS A 3 14.13 51.77 -28.00
CA LYS A 3 13.28 51.51 -26.81
C LYS A 3 12.42 52.65 -26.25
N ILE A 4 11.10 52.42 -26.09
CA ILE A 4 10.21 53.03 -25.07
C ILE A 4 9.10 52.00 -24.73
N ARG A 5 9.24 51.18 -23.69
CA ARG A 5 8.62 51.30 -22.34
C ARG A 5 7.13 51.73 -22.32
N LYS A 6 6.23 50.82 -21.91
CA LYS A 6 4.99 51.19 -21.22
C LYS A 6 4.73 50.25 -20.06
N ALA A 7 4.75 50.82 -18.86
CA ALA A 7 4.29 50.21 -17.63
C ALA A 7 2.78 50.40 -17.52
N THR A 8 2.09 49.47 -16.86
CA THR A 8 0.77 49.72 -16.27
C THR A 8 0.63 48.90 -15.00
N ALA A 9 0.12 49.56 -13.97
CA ALA A 9 0.19 49.19 -12.58
C ALA A 9 -1.08 48.48 -12.09
N ALA A 10 -0.88 47.70 -11.03
CA ALA A 10 -1.76 47.51 -9.86
C ALA A 10 -3.23 47.09 -10.07
N GLY A 11 -3.51 45.82 -9.75
CA GLY A 11 -4.82 45.35 -9.29
C GLY A 11 -4.63 44.30 -8.18
N LYS A 12 -5.07 44.61 -6.96
CA LYS A 12 -5.01 43.75 -5.76
C LYS A 12 -5.90 42.50 -5.93
N PRO A 13 -5.56 41.36 -5.28
CA PRO A 13 -6.22 40.07 -5.52
C PRO A 13 -7.61 39.99 -4.88
N PRO A 14 -8.59 39.28 -5.48
CA PRO A 14 -9.82 38.98 -4.78
C PRO A 14 -9.56 37.86 -3.77
N LEU A 15 -9.93 38.16 -2.53
CA LEU A 15 -9.99 37.25 -1.39
C LEU A 15 -10.68 35.94 -1.80
N ARG A 16 -9.89 34.87 -1.96
CA ARG A 16 -10.41 33.52 -2.11
C ARG A 16 -10.90 33.06 -0.74
N VAL A 17 -12.21 33.16 -0.56
CA VAL A 17 -13.01 32.61 0.52
C VAL A 17 -12.41 31.30 1.02
N VAL A 18 -11.99 31.32 2.28
CA VAL A 18 -11.54 30.15 3.04
C VAL A 18 -12.73 29.19 3.11
N ARG A 19 -12.78 28.26 2.18
CA ARG A 19 -13.71 27.13 2.25
C ARG A 19 -13.24 26.26 3.39
N ASP A 20 -14.14 26.12 4.35
CA ASP A 20 -14.15 25.20 5.48
C ASP A 20 -13.09 24.12 5.40
N ARG A 21 -12.13 24.17 6.33
CA ARG A 21 -11.38 23.00 6.77
C ARG A 21 -12.38 22.04 7.39
N LYS A 22 -13.10 21.31 6.54
CA LYS A 22 -13.70 20.04 6.91
C LYS A 22 -12.52 19.18 7.33
N GLU A 23 -12.46 18.92 8.63
CA GLU A 23 -11.48 18.09 9.31
C GLU A 23 -11.28 16.80 8.51
N GLN A 24 -10.30 16.82 7.62
CA GLN A 24 -9.88 15.64 6.89
C GLN A 24 -9.16 14.81 7.93
N VAL A 25 -9.90 13.93 8.59
CA VAL A 25 -9.35 12.73 9.25
C VAL A 25 -8.30 12.20 8.28
N LYS A 26 -7.03 12.36 8.64
CA LYS A 26 -5.91 12.06 7.76
C LYS A 26 -6.03 10.60 7.38
N ARG A 27 -6.51 10.36 6.15
CA ARG A 27 -6.62 9.01 5.61
C ARG A 27 -5.22 8.41 5.64
N GLU A 28 -5.11 7.22 6.22
CA GLU A 28 -3.85 6.50 6.27
C GLU A 28 -3.32 6.32 4.84
N LYS A 29 -2.02 6.57 4.65
CA LYS A 29 -1.41 6.49 3.32
C LYS A 29 -1.42 5.04 2.86
N VAL A 30 -2.19 4.74 1.81
CA VAL A 30 -2.20 3.41 1.20
C VAL A 30 -1.00 3.28 0.27
N VAL A 31 -0.08 2.37 0.62
CA VAL A 31 1.04 1.98 -0.24
C VAL A 31 0.67 0.68 -0.95
N ARG A 32 0.74 0.66 -2.28
CA ARG A 32 0.60 -0.58 -3.06
C ARG A 32 1.92 -1.33 -3.05
N ASP A 33 1.91 -2.57 -2.59
CA ASP A 33 3.05 -3.47 -2.70
C ASP A 33 2.69 -4.65 -3.60
N THR A 34 3.59 -5.02 -4.51
CA THR A 34 3.39 -6.14 -5.45
C THR A 34 4.36 -7.24 -5.08
N PHE A 35 3.85 -8.28 -4.42
CA PHE A 35 4.67 -9.38 -3.94
C PHE A 35 4.95 -10.42 -5.03
N THR A 36 6.22 -10.79 -5.17
CA THR A 36 6.63 -12.02 -5.87
C THR A 36 6.86 -13.10 -4.83
N MET A 37 6.15 -14.22 -4.96
CA MET A 37 6.21 -15.34 -4.01
C MET A 37 6.05 -16.66 -4.77
N PRO A 38 6.48 -17.80 -4.19
CA PRO A 38 6.37 -19.11 -4.84
C PRO A 38 4.91 -19.43 -5.18
N ARG A 39 4.72 -20.24 -6.22
CA ARG A 39 3.39 -20.69 -6.64
C ARG A 39 2.64 -21.37 -5.49
N THR A 40 3.34 -22.23 -4.75
CA THR A 40 2.81 -22.97 -3.60
C THR A 40 2.22 -22.04 -2.54
N ASP A 41 2.88 -20.92 -2.23
CA ASP A 41 2.38 -19.97 -1.24
C ASP A 41 1.20 -19.15 -1.76
N ASN A 42 1.18 -18.83 -3.06
CA ASN A 42 0.00 -18.22 -3.69
C ASN A 42 -1.22 -19.16 -3.63
N GLU A 43 -1.02 -20.45 -3.83
CA GLU A 43 -2.08 -21.45 -3.72
C GLU A 43 -2.60 -21.57 -2.27
N LYS A 44 -1.70 -21.50 -1.26
CA LYS A 44 -2.11 -21.45 0.16
C LYS A 44 -3.03 -20.28 0.46
N ILE A 45 -2.79 -19.10 -0.12
CA ILE A 45 -3.71 -17.94 0.01
C ILE A 45 -5.10 -18.29 -0.54
N GLY A 46 -5.18 -18.98 -1.68
CA GLY A 46 -6.45 -19.43 -2.26
C GLY A 46 -7.21 -20.38 -1.32
N VAL A 47 -6.51 -21.37 -0.76
CA VAL A 47 -7.08 -22.32 0.20
C VAL A 47 -7.59 -21.60 1.46
N LEU A 48 -6.81 -20.66 2.00
CA LEU A 48 -7.22 -19.88 3.17
C LEU A 48 -8.44 -19.00 2.90
N LYS A 49 -8.50 -18.37 1.71
CA LYS A 49 -9.69 -17.63 1.28
C LYS A 49 -10.92 -18.54 1.20
N GLN A 50 -10.78 -19.74 0.66
CA GLN A 50 -11.87 -20.70 0.58
C GLN A 50 -12.35 -21.09 1.98
N ARG A 51 -11.45 -21.36 2.92
CA ARG A 51 -11.81 -21.65 4.32
C ARG A 51 -12.60 -20.51 4.97
N CYS A 52 -12.21 -19.26 4.71
CA CYS A 52 -12.99 -18.12 5.19
C CYS A 52 -14.38 -18.07 4.53
N LEU A 53 -14.46 -18.36 3.24
CA LEU A 53 -15.72 -18.37 2.50
C LEU A 53 -16.67 -19.48 3.00
N ASP A 54 -16.14 -20.66 3.29
CA ASP A 54 -16.89 -21.78 3.87
C ASP A 54 -17.44 -21.41 5.26
N ALA A 55 -16.75 -20.54 5.99
CA ALA A 55 -17.20 -19.94 7.25
C ALA A 55 -18.13 -18.71 7.06
N GLY A 56 -18.52 -18.39 5.82
CA GLY A 56 -19.42 -17.28 5.49
C GLY A 56 -18.75 -15.91 5.36
N VAL A 57 -17.41 -15.84 5.38
CA VAL A 57 -16.65 -14.58 5.34
C VAL A 57 -15.87 -14.44 4.03
N VAL A 58 -16.22 -13.44 3.23
CA VAL A 58 -15.48 -13.12 2.00
C VAL A 58 -14.28 -12.24 2.34
N VAL A 59 -13.07 -12.73 2.10
CA VAL A 59 -11.82 -11.99 2.37
C VAL A 59 -11.01 -11.72 1.11
N LYS A 60 -10.40 -10.53 1.03
CA LYS A 60 -9.45 -10.20 -0.04
C LYS A 60 -8.06 -10.72 0.28
N LYS A 61 -7.22 -10.91 -0.74
CA LYS A 61 -5.81 -11.30 -0.56
C LYS A 61 -5.06 -10.29 0.34
N SER A 62 -5.30 -8.99 0.16
CA SER A 62 -4.68 -7.93 0.97
C SER A 62 -5.18 -7.91 2.43
N GLU A 63 -6.38 -8.39 2.72
CA GLU A 63 -6.89 -8.53 4.09
C GLU A 63 -6.24 -9.73 4.77
N LEU A 64 -6.16 -10.86 4.07
CA LEU A 64 -5.52 -12.07 4.61
C LEU A 64 -4.04 -11.85 4.92
N VAL A 65 -3.30 -11.16 4.04
CA VAL A 65 -1.89 -10.82 4.29
C VAL A 65 -1.75 -9.93 5.52
N ARG A 66 -2.59 -8.89 5.66
CA ARG A 66 -2.57 -8.02 6.84
C ARG A 66 -2.96 -8.77 8.13
N ALA A 67 -3.92 -9.70 8.06
CA ALA A 67 -4.27 -10.56 9.19
C ALA A 67 -3.07 -11.43 9.61
N GLY A 68 -2.33 -11.98 8.65
CA GLY A 68 -1.09 -12.71 8.92
C GLY A 68 -0.03 -11.85 9.62
N LEU A 69 0.13 -10.59 9.21
CA LEU A 69 1.06 -9.65 9.88
C LEU A 69 0.67 -9.40 11.33
N LEU A 70 -0.63 -9.17 11.60
CA LEU A 70 -1.13 -8.97 12.98
C LEU A 70 -0.91 -10.20 13.86
N LEU A 71 -1.11 -11.41 13.30
CA LEU A 71 -0.81 -12.65 14.02
C LEU A 71 0.67 -12.77 14.34
N LEU A 72 1.55 -12.48 13.37
CA LEU A 72 3.00 -12.51 13.59
C LEU A 72 3.48 -11.48 14.61
N GLU A 73 2.88 -10.29 14.64
CA GLU A 73 3.17 -9.25 15.62
C GLU A 73 2.77 -9.66 17.05
N SER A 74 1.70 -10.45 17.18
CA SER A 74 1.23 -10.94 18.48
C SER A 74 2.08 -12.08 19.07
N GLU A 75 2.94 -12.73 18.28
CA GLU A 75 3.74 -13.86 18.72
C GLU A 75 5.04 -13.43 19.45
N PRO A 76 5.49 -14.17 20.49
CA PRO A 76 6.79 -13.95 21.11
C PRO A 76 7.94 -14.08 20.12
N THR A 77 9.03 -13.32 20.34
CA THR A 77 10.19 -13.24 19.43
C THR A 77 10.72 -14.61 18.99
N LYS A 78 10.78 -15.60 19.90
CA LYS A 78 11.24 -16.96 19.57
C LYS A 78 10.37 -17.62 18.49
N ARG A 79 9.05 -17.47 18.58
CA ARG A 79 8.10 -18.06 17.62
C ARG A 79 8.07 -17.27 16.32
N LEU A 80 8.17 -15.95 16.38
CA LEU A 80 8.33 -15.11 15.20
C LEU A 80 9.56 -15.54 14.38
N LEU A 81 10.72 -15.67 15.04
CA LEU A 81 11.95 -16.11 14.37
C LEU A 81 11.81 -17.51 13.76
N ALA A 82 11.21 -18.46 14.50
CA ALA A 82 10.94 -19.79 13.98
C ALA A 82 10.05 -19.74 12.72
N ALA A 83 8.97 -18.95 12.76
CA ALA A 83 8.06 -18.78 11.62
C ALA A 83 8.78 -18.17 10.40
N VAL A 84 9.66 -17.18 10.60
CA VAL A 84 10.45 -16.57 9.53
C VAL A 84 11.45 -17.56 8.94
N THR A 85 12.13 -18.36 9.77
CA THR A 85 13.10 -19.36 9.29
C THR A 85 12.46 -20.52 8.53
N ALA A 86 11.17 -20.77 8.75
CA ALA A 86 10.43 -21.81 8.02
C ALA A 86 10.03 -21.37 6.60
N VAL A 87 10.09 -20.06 6.29
CA VAL A 87 9.83 -19.55 4.94
C VAL A 87 11.11 -19.64 4.13
N GLU A 88 11.10 -20.45 3.06
CA GLU A 88 12.25 -20.54 2.16
C GLU A 88 12.50 -19.19 1.47
N PRO A 89 13.77 -18.75 1.37
CA PRO A 89 14.09 -17.52 0.68
C PRO A 89 13.73 -17.66 -0.80
N VAL A 90 12.82 -16.80 -1.26
CA VAL A 90 12.47 -16.72 -2.67
C VAL A 90 13.69 -16.19 -3.42
N LYS A 91 14.26 -16.99 -4.33
CA LYS A 91 15.26 -16.51 -5.28
C LYS A 91 14.58 -15.62 -6.30
N THR A 92 14.26 -14.38 -5.91
CA THR A 92 13.72 -13.39 -6.82
C THR A 92 14.82 -12.92 -7.75
N GLY A 93 14.90 -13.51 -8.95
CA GLY A 93 15.49 -12.81 -10.08
C GLY A 93 14.57 -11.64 -10.47
N ARG A 94 15.14 -10.46 -10.70
CA ARG A 94 14.44 -9.41 -11.45
C ARG A 94 13.99 -10.06 -12.78
N PRO A 95 12.71 -9.99 -13.18
CA PRO A 95 12.35 -10.42 -14.53
C PRO A 95 13.24 -9.66 -15.51
N PRO A 96 13.96 -10.36 -16.42
CA PRO A 96 14.68 -9.66 -17.47
C PRO A 96 13.65 -8.80 -18.21
N LYS A 97 13.97 -7.53 -18.45
CA LYS A 97 13.12 -6.64 -19.25
C LYS A 97 12.93 -7.30 -20.62
N SER A 98 11.82 -7.99 -20.83
CA SER A 98 11.38 -8.39 -22.16
C SER A 98 10.88 -7.13 -22.87
N LYS A 99 11.37 -6.96 -24.11
CA LYS A 99 11.10 -5.86 -25.04
C LYS A 99 9.62 -5.57 -25.20
#